data_AF-A0A7K4FH31-F1
#
_entry.id   AF-A0A7K4FH31-F1
#
_cell.length_a   1.000
_cell.length_b   1.000
_cell.length_c   1.000
_cell.angle_alpha   90.00
_cell.angle_beta   90.00
_cell.angle_gamma   90.00
#
_symmetry.space_group_name_H-M   'P 1'
#
loop_
_entity.id
_entity.type
_entity.pdbx_description
1 polymer ?
#
loop_
_entity_poly.entity_id
_entity_poly.type
_entity_poly.pdbx_seq_one_letter_code
_entity_poly.pdbx_strand_id
1 'polypeptide(L)'
;MRKAGRPDSYIALNYAAIRSWLKYNDAAPQWKPALIVRSGTKIENEQVPSVGDWRRVLSLTNVRGRAAILLLLSTGVRIGVLANRYSTSGLRFRDLPEFDTATLRFTKTPFIVKIPAELSKTKRRYVTFGTGETAQAVEAYAAERKGQGEEITPDSPVITVDKRARFDQRRRSADGAAFLREEGLSTDIKKTLQLAIAENRPRPYVTRAWMSTQLLLAESRGLITRDFRESLLGHSLGVAGRYNLDKKWRPELAEEMRETYRRCEPFLSTIPVKDERETQARIAKVMLMGLGYSEEELSTVNFDSLDMATFQDLVTKKVPSGGSRAQQRLVDTDELPGLLKEGWRVVTAVNGHQVVLEPPNR
;
A
#
# COMPACT_ATOMS: atom_id res chain seq x y z
N MET A 1 41.64 4.52 -8.91
CA MET A 1 40.33 4.19 -8.30
C MET A 1 40.20 2.72 -7.90
N ARG A 2 40.43 1.75 -8.80
CA ARG A 2 40.36 0.30 -8.45
C ARG A 2 41.39 -0.11 -7.38
N LYS A 3 42.65 0.34 -7.49
CA LYS A 3 43.68 0.16 -6.44
C LYS A 3 43.28 0.74 -5.07
N ALA A 4 42.35 1.69 -5.04
CA ALA A 4 41.82 2.31 -3.81
C ALA A 4 40.53 1.64 -3.32
N GLY A 5 40.20 0.43 -3.80
CA GLY A 5 39.03 -0.35 -3.36
C GLY A 5 37.67 0.24 -3.75
N ARG A 6 37.62 1.18 -4.70
CA ARG A 6 36.35 1.78 -5.13
C ARG A 6 35.54 0.78 -5.99
N PRO A 7 34.21 0.69 -5.81
CA PRO A 7 33.36 -0.18 -6.61
C PRO A 7 33.46 0.13 -8.10
N ASP A 8 33.32 -0.90 -8.94
CA ASP A 8 33.40 -0.75 -10.39
C ASP A 8 32.28 0.14 -10.95
N SER A 9 31.11 0.21 -10.29
CA SER A 9 30.06 1.20 -10.62
C SER A 9 30.47 2.65 -10.36
N TYR A 10 31.25 2.90 -9.29
CA TYR A 10 31.82 4.21 -9.01
C TYR A 10 32.85 4.61 -10.08
N ILE A 11 33.67 3.64 -10.49
CA ILE A 11 34.67 3.82 -11.55
C ILE A 11 33.96 4.14 -12.88
N ALA A 12 32.91 3.41 -13.23
CA ALA A 12 32.13 3.63 -14.44
C ALA A 12 31.51 5.04 -14.51
N LEU A 13 30.94 5.50 -13.40
CA LEU A 13 30.37 6.85 -13.32
C LEU A 13 31.44 7.93 -13.52
N ASN A 14 32.58 7.82 -12.82
CA ASN A 14 33.66 8.80 -12.95
C ASN A 14 34.29 8.77 -14.34
N TYR A 15 34.48 7.58 -14.93
CA TYR A 15 34.96 7.44 -16.29
C TYR A 15 34.03 8.13 -17.30
N ALA A 16 32.72 7.94 -17.17
CA ALA A 16 31.73 8.61 -18.02
C ALA A 16 31.76 10.13 -17.84
N ALA A 17 31.88 10.63 -16.60
CA ALA A 17 31.96 12.06 -16.30
C ALA A 17 33.21 12.71 -16.92
N ILE A 18 34.39 12.10 -16.73
CA ILE A 18 35.66 12.58 -17.30
C ILE A 18 35.57 12.60 -18.83
N ARG A 19 35.06 11.52 -19.44
CA ARG A 19 34.89 11.47 -20.90
C ARG A 19 33.94 12.53 -21.41
N SER A 20 32.83 12.77 -20.72
CA SER A 20 31.88 13.82 -21.07
C SER A 20 32.52 15.21 -20.98
N TRP A 21 33.31 15.46 -19.94
CA TRP A 21 34.03 16.73 -19.74
C TRP A 21 35.11 16.94 -20.81
N LEU A 22 35.93 15.92 -21.11
CA LEU A 22 36.94 16.01 -22.17
C LEU A 22 36.31 16.28 -23.54
N LYS A 23 35.17 15.64 -23.84
CA LYS A 23 34.43 15.90 -25.07
C LYS A 23 33.88 17.32 -25.12
N TYR A 24 33.37 17.85 -24.02
CA TYR A 24 32.85 19.22 -23.95
C TYR A 24 33.94 20.28 -24.17
N ASN A 25 35.18 19.99 -23.77
CA ASN A 25 36.33 20.90 -23.92
C ASN A 25 37.17 20.63 -25.18
N ASP A 26 36.65 19.84 -26.14
CA ASP A 26 37.39 19.43 -27.36
C ASP A 26 38.78 18.81 -27.09
N ALA A 27 38.99 18.29 -25.87
CA ALA A 27 40.23 17.66 -25.41
C ALA A 27 40.11 16.12 -25.38
N ALA A 28 39.08 15.55 -26.01
CA ALA A 28 38.86 14.12 -26.02
C ALA A 28 39.95 13.40 -26.82
N PRO A 29 40.62 12.38 -26.25
CA PRO A 29 41.62 11.61 -26.97
C PRO A 29 40.98 10.84 -28.13
N GLN A 30 41.75 10.61 -29.20
CA GLN A 30 41.32 9.84 -30.38
C GLN A 30 41.02 8.36 -30.04
N TRP A 31 41.71 7.81 -29.04
CA TRP A 31 41.48 6.45 -28.56
C TRP A 31 40.42 6.42 -27.46
N LYS A 32 39.51 5.45 -27.52
CA LYS A 32 38.40 5.25 -26.58
C LYS A 32 38.60 3.94 -25.83
N PRO A 33 39.30 3.93 -24.69
CA PRO A 33 39.52 2.69 -23.95
C PRO A 33 38.19 2.15 -23.44
N ALA A 34 37.88 0.90 -23.75
CA ALA A 34 36.71 0.23 -23.18
C ALA A 34 36.93 0.03 -21.67
N LEU A 35 35.99 0.47 -20.86
CA LEU A 35 36.01 0.19 -19.43
C LEU A 35 35.42 -1.20 -19.18
N ILE A 36 36.25 -2.13 -18.72
CA ILE A 36 35.77 -3.42 -18.21
C ILE A 36 35.27 -3.20 -16.79
N VAL A 37 33.94 -3.21 -16.63
CA VAL A 37 33.23 -3.08 -15.36
C VAL A 37 32.89 -4.48 -14.86
N ARG A 38 33.39 -4.84 -13.68
CA ARG A 38 32.97 -6.06 -12.97
C ARG A 38 31.72 -5.74 -12.14
N SER A 39 30.70 -6.60 -12.21
CA SER A 39 29.50 -6.49 -11.38
C SER A 39 29.89 -6.47 -9.90
N GLY A 40 29.33 -5.55 -9.12
CA GLY A 40 29.62 -5.46 -7.69
C GLY A 40 28.71 -6.37 -6.86
N THR A 41 29.29 -7.13 -5.94
CA THR A 41 28.65 -8.12 -5.03
C THR A 41 27.62 -7.56 -4.03
N LYS A 42 27.36 -6.25 -4.01
CA LYS A 42 26.57 -5.60 -2.93
C LYS A 42 25.06 -5.70 -3.07
N ILE A 43 24.54 -6.19 -4.20
CA ILE A 43 23.10 -6.35 -4.47
C ILE A 43 22.68 -7.83 -4.35
N GLU A 44 23.63 -8.76 -4.53
CA GLU A 44 23.35 -10.20 -4.64
C GLU A 44 22.68 -10.81 -3.40
N ASN A 45 22.91 -10.22 -2.21
CA ASN A 45 22.36 -10.69 -0.94
C ASN A 45 21.18 -9.84 -0.41
N GLU A 46 20.70 -8.82 -1.16
CA GLU A 46 19.57 -7.99 -0.72
C GLU A 46 18.25 -8.71 -0.99
N GLN A 47 17.53 -9.09 0.07
CA GLN A 47 16.22 -9.74 -0.02
C GLN A 47 15.09 -8.72 0.17
N VAL A 48 14.02 -8.87 -0.61
CA VAL A 48 12.79 -8.10 -0.44
C VAL A 48 12.08 -8.57 0.85
N PRO A 49 11.77 -7.66 1.80
CA PRO A 49 11.13 -8.02 3.07
C PRO A 49 9.75 -8.65 2.88
N SER A 50 9.40 -9.55 3.80
CA SER A 50 8.09 -10.17 3.86
C SER A 50 7.02 -9.20 4.39
N VAL A 51 5.75 -9.58 4.29
CA VAL A 51 4.65 -8.84 4.93
C VAL A 51 4.83 -8.77 6.45
N GLY A 52 5.31 -9.85 7.07
CA GLY A 52 5.61 -9.88 8.52
C GLY A 52 6.71 -8.90 8.91
N ASP A 53 7.75 -8.78 8.08
CA ASP A 53 8.82 -7.80 8.30
C ASP A 53 8.29 -6.37 8.19
N TRP A 54 7.45 -6.07 7.20
CA TRP A 54 6.84 -4.75 7.08
C TRP A 54 5.90 -4.42 8.24
N ARG A 55 5.13 -5.39 8.76
CA ARG A 55 4.34 -5.19 9.98
C ARG A 55 5.22 -4.79 11.16
N ARG A 56 6.37 -5.45 11.33
CA ARG A 56 7.36 -5.11 12.37
C ARG A 56 8.00 -3.75 12.15
N VAL A 57 8.34 -3.40 10.90
CA VAL A 57 8.86 -2.06 10.57
C VAL A 57 7.84 -0.99 10.93
N LEU A 58 6.59 -1.16 10.52
CA LEU A 58 5.53 -0.19 10.73
C LEU A 58 5.16 -0.04 12.22
N SER A 59 5.28 -1.08 13.05
CA SER A 59 5.02 -0.99 14.49
C SER A 59 6.08 -0.16 15.25
N LEU A 60 7.25 0.07 14.67
CA LEU A 60 8.30 0.92 15.23
C LEU A 60 8.20 2.39 14.81
N THR A 61 7.23 2.73 13.96
CA THR A 61 7.11 4.07 13.36
C THR A 61 6.08 4.94 14.08
N ASN A 62 6.31 6.25 14.12
CA ASN A 62 5.27 7.21 14.46
C ASN A 62 4.28 7.39 13.30
N VAL A 63 3.19 8.15 13.52
CA VAL A 63 2.11 8.35 12.51
C VAL A 63 2.67 8.86 11.17
N ARG A 64 3.62 9.80 11.21
CA ARG A 64 4.35 10.30 10.04
C ARG A 64 5.13 9.20 9.32
N GLY A 65 5.96 8.46 10.05
CA GLY A 65 6.80 7.39 9.50
C GLY A 65 5.96 6.28 8.88
N ARG A 66 4.85 5.92 9.52
CA ARG A 66 3.85 4.97 9.03
C ARG A 66 3.28 5.44 7.69
N ALA A 67 2.80 6.68 7.60
CA ALA A 67 2.27 7.26 6.37
C ALA A 67 3.33 7.30 5.25
N ALA A 68 4.56 7.73 5.56
CA ALA A 68 5.64 7.82 4.59
C ALA A 68 6.04 6.44 4.02
N ILE A 69 6.21 5.43 4.89
CA ILE A 69 6.59 4.08 4.45
C ILE A 69 5.46 3.43 3.64
N LEU A 70 4.20 3.52 4.10
CA LEU A 70 3.07 2.97 3.36
C LEU A 70 2.89 3.63 1.99
N LEU A 71 3.05 4.95 1.88
CA LEU A 71 3.08 5.64 0.60
C LEU A 71 4.16 5.05 -0.32
N LEU A 72 5.38 4.82 0.15
CA LEU A 72 6.45 4.24 -0.66
C LEU A 72 6.15 2.79 -1.07
N LEU A 73 5.56 2.00 -0.17
CA LEU A 73 5.21 0.60 -0.41
C LEU A 73 4.08 0.45 -1.42
N SER A 74 2.96 1.15 -1.25
CA SER A 74 1.78 0.93 -2.08
C SER A 74 1.88 1.62 -3.43
N THR A 75 2.49 2.80 -3.49
CA THR A 75 2.57 3.61 -4.73
C THR A 75 3.81 3.31 -5.56
N GLY A 76 4.84 2.72 -4.92
CA GLY A 76 6.14 2.45 -5.52
C GLY A 76 6.94 3.68 -5.89
N VAL A 77 6.53 4.89 -5.47
CA VAL A 77 7.26 6.12 -5.79
C VAL A 77 8.67 6.09 -5.20
N ARG A 78 9.59 6.84 -5.82
CA ARG A 78 10.93 7.01 -5.24
C ARG A 78 10.83 7.89 -4.00
N ILE A 79 11.71 7.67 -3.02
CA ILE A 79 11.81 8.51 -1.82
C ILE A 79 11.93 10.00 -2.16
N GLY A 80 12.61 10.33 -3.27
CA GLY A 80 12.73 11.67 -3.86
C GLY A 80 11.41 12.41 -4.17
N VAL A 81 10.29 11.67 -4.26
CA VAL A 81 8.93 12.21 -4.45
C VAL A 81 8.37 12.76 -3.14
N LEU A 82 8.65 12.10 -2.01
CA LEU A 82 8.21 12.54 -0.68
C LEU A 82 9.22 13.52 -0.06
N ALA A 83 10.51 13.32 -0.32
CA ALA A 83 11.60 14.10 0.23
C ALA A 83 12.68 14.30 -0.83
N ASN A 84 12.87 15.52 -1.31
CA ASN A 84 13.76 15.78 -2.43
C ASN A 84 15.16 16.21 -2.00
N ARG A 85 16.18 15.71 -2.70
CA ARG A 85 17.58 16.05 -2.45
C ARG A 85 18.00 17.42 -3.00
N TYR A 86 17.53 17.76 -4.19
CA TYR A 86 18.06 18.86 -5.00
C TYR A 86 17.10 20.03 -5.14
N SER A 87 15.79 19.80 -5.00
CA SER A 87 14.77 20.84 -5.12
C SER A 87 14.04 21.10 -3.82
N THR A 88 13.39 22.25 -3.75
CA THR A 88 12.45 22.64 -2.69
C THR A 88 11.03 22.27 -3.11
N SER A 89 10.82 21.01 -3.46
CA SER A 89 9.53 20.50 -3.91
C SER A 89 9.35 19.05 -3.48
N GLY A 90 8.12 18.58 -3.50
CA GLY A 90 7.71 17.24 -3.10
C GLY A 90 6.22 17.08 -3.33
N LEU A 91 5.71 15.87 -3.08
CA LEU A 91 4.30 15.54 -3.23
C LEU A 91 3.44 16.42 -2.31
N ARG A 92 2.38 17.00 -2.86
CA ARG A 92 1.41 17.85 -2.14
C ARG A 92 0.02 17.22 -2.13
N PHE A 93 -0.87 17.68 -1.26
CA PHE A 93 -2.24 17.14 -1.21
C PHE A 93 -3.02 17.34 -2.52
N ARG A 94 -2.75 18.40 -3.29
CA ARG A 94 -3.33 18.59 -4.65
C ARG A 94 -2.97 17.48 -5.63
N ASP A 95 -1.88 16.77 -5.38
CA ASP A 95 -1.43 15.63 -6.20
C ASP A 95 -2.21 14.34 -5.86
N LEU A 96 -3.00 14.37 -4.77
CA LEU A 96 -3.91 13.34 -4.30
C LEU A 96 -5.36 13.84 -4.52
N PRO A 97 -5.89 13.79 -5.76
CA PRO A 97 -7.15 14.45 -6.13
C PRO A 97 -8.39 13.98 -5.37
N GLU A 98 -8.28 12.84 -4.68
CA GLU A 98 -9.37 12.23 -3.92
C GLU A 98 -9.25 12.46 -2.42
N PHE A 99 -8.20 13.18 -1.98
CA PHE A 99 -8.07 13.62 -0.61
C PHE A 99 -8.76 14.97 -0.43
N ASP A 100 -9.78 15.00 0.42
CA ASP A 100 -10.46 16.24 0.80
C ASP A 100 -9.73 16.89 1.99
N THR A 101 -9.17 18.07 1.78
CA THR A 101 -8.43 18.82 2.81
C THR A 101 -9.34 19.42 3.91
N ALA A 102 -10.64 19.56 3.67
CA ALA A 102 -11.57 20.02 4.69
C ALA A 102 -11.92 18.90 5.69
N THR A 103 -12.27 17.72 5.18
CA THR A 103 -12.64 16.55 6.00
C THR A 103 -11.44 15.69 6.42
N LEU A 104 -10.29 15.87 5.76
CA LEU A 104 -9.09 15.03 5.91
C LEU A 104 -9.38 13.55 5.66
N ARG A 105 -10.15 13.26 4.61
CA ARG A 105 -10.55 11.91 4.20
C ARG A 105 -10.38 11.71 2.70
N PHE A 106 -10.10 10.47 2.31
CA PHE A 106 -10.18 10.06 0.92
C PHE A 106 -11.62 9.75 0.53
N THR A 107 -12.07 10.29 -0.60
CA THR A 107 -13.39 10.00 -1.15
C THR A 107 -13.46 8.65 -1.87
N LYS A 108 -12.30 8.10 -2.26
CA LYS A 108 -12.18 6.84 -3.01
C LYS A 108 -10.91 6.09 -2.61
N THR A 109 -10.98 4.77 -2.54
CA THR A 109 -9.84 3.86 -2.35
C THR A 109 -9.94 2.66 -3.31
N PRO A 110 -8.84 2.14 -3.89
CA PRO A 110 -7.49 2.70 -3.93
C PRO A 110 -7.47 4.12 -4.47
N PHE A 111 -6.66 5.03 -3.92
CA PHE A 111 -6.66 6.45 -4.30
C PHE A 111 -5.61 6.75 -5.36
N ILE A 112 -5.89 7.71 -6.24
CA ILE A 112 -4.98 8.18 -7.28
C ILE A 112 -3.87 9.04 -6.68
N VAL A 113 -2.65 8.82 -7.15
CA VAL A 113 -1.49 9.68 -6.90
C VAL A 113 -0.97 10.16 -8.24
N LYS A 114 -1.09 11.47 -8.48
CA LYS A 114 -0.54 12.12 -9.68
C LYS A 114 0.90 12.51 -9.39
N ILE A 115 1.87 11.97 -10.13
CA ILE A 115 3.28 12.30 -9.94
C ILE A 115 3.66 13.38 -10.95
N PRO A 116 4.01 14.61 -10.48
CA PRO A 116 4.47 15.68 -11.36
C PRO A 116 5.79 15.32 -12.06
N ALA A 117 6.00 15.90 -13.25
CA ALA A 117 7.17 15.62 -14.07
C ALA A 117 8.49 16.00 -13.35
N GLU A 118 8.47 17.08 -12.59
CA GLU A 118 9.62 17.58 -11.83
C GLU A 118 10.10 16.61 -10.74
N LEU A 119 9.17 15.85 -10.13
CA LEU A 119 9.45 14.83 -9.11
C LEU A 119 9.82 13.48 -9.71
N SER A 120 9.55 13.26 -10.99
CA SER A 120 9.89 12.03 -11.70
C SER A 120 11.34 12.02 -12.18
N LYS A 121 12.00 10.85 -12.04
CA LYS A 121 13.36 10.62 -12.56
C LYS A 121 13.43 10.78 -14.08
N THR A 122 12.36 10.41 -14.80
CA THR A 122 12.29 10.46 -16.26
C THR A 122 11.83 11.82 -16.78
N LYS A 123 11.56 12.80 -15.89
CA LYS A 123 10.98 14.11 -16.22
C LYS A 123 9.66 14.01 -16.98
N ARG A 124 8.90 12.94 -16.73
CA ARG A 124 7.55 12.71 -17.24
C ARG A 124 6.60 12.53 -16.08
N ARG A 125 5.43 13.17 -16.18
CA ARG A 125 4.32 12.92 -15.27
C ARG A 125 3.81 11.49 -15.46
N TYR A 126 3.32 10.87 -14.39
CA TYR A 126 2.65 9.58 -14.44
C TYR A 126 1.63 9.48 -13.31
N VAL A 127 0.77 8.47 -13.36
CA VAL A 127 -0.23 8.18 -12.33
C VAL A 127 0.09 6.82 -11.71
N THR A 128 -0.04 6.75 -10.39
CA THR A 128 -0.03 5.50 -9.62
C THR A 128 -1.19 5.53 -8.62
N PHE A 129 -1.33 4.47 -7.82
CA PHE A 129 -2.37 4.36 -6.80
C PHE A 129 -1.78 4.06 -5.44
N GLY A 130 -2.49 4.44 -4.37
CA GLY A 130 -2.24 3.99 -3.02
C GLY A 130 -3.38 3.10 -2.49
N THR A 131 -3.04 2.15 -1.63
CA THR A 131 -3.99 1.25 -0.98
C THR A 131 -4.86 1.97 0.05
N GLY A 132 -5.97 1.36 0.45
CA GLY A 132 -6.80 1.79 1.57
C GLY A 132 -6.05 1.83 2.90
N GLU A 133 -5.12 0.89 3.15
CA GLU A 133 -4.22 0.97 4.32
C GLU A 133 -3.39 2.27 4.30
N THR A 134 -2.89 2.64 3.13
CA THR A 134 -2.11 3.87 2.96
C THR A 134 -2.99 5.10 3.12
N ALA A 135 -4.23 5.06 2.62
CA ALA A 135 -5.21 6.13 2.79
C ALA A 135 -5.43 6.44 4.28
N GLN A 136 -5.74 5.40 5.07
CA GLN A 136 -5.94 5.53 6.52
C GLN A 136 -4.72 6.12 7.24
N ALA A 137 -3.50 5.71 6.84
CA ALA A 137 -2.28 6.23 7.43
C ALA A 137 -2.06 7.72 7.10
N VAL A 138 -2.35 8.14 5.86
CA VAL A 138 -2.26 9.55 5.44
C VAL A 138 -3.32 10.40 6.13
N GLU A 139 -4.55 9.91 6.27
CA GLU A 139 -5.63 10.59 7.01
C GLU A 139 -5.28 10.80 8.48
N ALA A 140 -4.79 9.75 9.16
CA ALA A 140 -4.35 9.83 10.54
C ALA A 140 -3.21 10.85 10.71
N TYR A 141 -2.26 10.88 9.78
CA TYR A 141 -1.16 11.84 9.80
C TYR A 141 -1.63 13.28 9.55
N ALA A 142 -2.53 13.49 8.60
CA ALA A 142 -3.11 14.81 8.35
C ALA A 142 -3.91 15.31 9.55
N ALA A 143 -4.67 14.42 10.21
CA ALA A 143 -5.40 14.73 11.44
C ALA A 143 -4.47 15.10 12.60
N GLU A 144 -3.35 14.37 12.77
CA GLU A 144 -2.32 14.71 13.77
C GLU A 144 -1.75 16.12 13.54
N ARG A 145 -1.45 16.46 12.28
CA ARG A 145 -0.94 17.80 11.91
C ARG A 145 -1.98 18.90 12.18
N LYS A 146 -3.25 18.68 11.83
CA LYS A 146 -4.34 19.60 12.16
C LYS A 146 -4.50 19.78 13.67
N GLY A 147 -4.39 18.70 14.44
CA GLY A 147 -4.40 18.75 15.91
C GLY A 147 -3.22 19.53 16.51
N GLN A 148 -2.11 19.66 15.79
CA GLN A 148 -0.96 20.50 16.15
C GLN A 148 -1.09 21.97 15.68
N GLY A 149 -2.26 22.35 15.15
CA GLY A 149 -2.56 23.70 14.68
C GLY A 149 -2.10 24.00 13.26
N GLU A 150 -1.71 23.00 12.47
CA GLU A 150 -1.40 23.19 11.05
C GLU A 150 -2.68 23.21 10.21
N GLU A 151 -2.85 24.24 9.37
CA GLU A 151 -3.89 24.24 8.35
C GLU A 151 -3.45 23.40 7.14
N ILE A 152 -4.20 22.34 6.84
CA ILE A 152 -3.93 21.47 5.70
C ILE A 152 -4.63 22.04 4.47
N THR A 153 -3.83 22.44 3.48
CA THR A 153 -4.31 23.00 2.21
C THR A 153 -3.88 22.09 1.05
N PRO A 154 -4.44 22.27 -0.16
CA PRO A 154 -3.99 21.53 -1.35
C PRO A 154 -2.48 21.70 -1.63
N ASP A 155 -1.90 22.84 -1.23
CA ASP A 155 -0.48 23.12 -1.40
C ASP A 155 0.39 22.57 -0.27
N SER A 156 -0.19 22.13 0.85
CA SER A 156 0.59 21.54 1.94
C SER A 156 1.30 20.25 1.46
N PRO A 157 2.59 20.04 1.83
CA PRO A 157 3.28 18.79 1.53
C PRO A 157 2.58 17.60 2.19
N VAL A 158 2.52 16.45 1.50
CA VAL A 158 1.90 15.23 2.05
C VAL A 158 2.70 14.74 3.25
N ILE A 159 4.03 14.69 3.14
CA ILE A 159 4.95 14.38 4.25
C ILE A 159 5.81 15.61 4.55
N THR A 160 5.76 16.09 5.79
CA THR A 160 6.53 17.25 6.24
C THR A 160 7.73 16.85 7.09
N VAL A 161 8.49 17.86 7.51
CA VAL A 161 9.65 17.70 8.38
C VAL A 161 9.21 17.47 9.82
N ASP A 162 9.67 16.39 10.43
CA ASP A 162 9.48 16.13 11.86
C ASP A 162 10.40 17.04 12.67
N LYS A 163 9.81 17.88 13.54
CA LYS A 163 10.60 18.80 14.39
C LYS A 163 11.50 18.05 15.37
N ARG A 164 11.18 16.80 15.69
CA ARG A 164 11.90 15.94 16.65
C ARG A 164 13.01 15.13 15.99
N ALA A 165 12.99 14.98 14.66
CA ALA A 165 13.98 14.20 13.94
C ALA A 165 15.27 15.00 13.75
N ARG A 166 16.38 14.48 14.29
CA ARG A 166 17.69 15.16 14.30
C ARG A 166 18.28 15.42 12.91
N PHE A 167 17.94 14.60 11.92
CA PHE A 167 18.49 14.66 10.56
C PHE A 167 17.54 15.32 9.56
N ASP A 168 16.40 15.80 10.05
CA ASP A 168 15.31 16.33 9.25
C ASP A 168 15.56 17.81 8.95
N GLN A 169 16.37 18.03 7.90
CA GLN A 169 16.64 19.37 7.41
C GLN A 169 15.47 19.85 6.53
N ARG A 170 15.09 21.11 6.71
CA ARG A 170 14.03 21.78 5.95
C ARG A 170 14.63 22.50 4.76
N ARG A 171 13.92 22.50 3.64
CA ARG A 171 14.04 23.54 2.63
C ARG A 171 12.67 24.18 2.43
N ARG A 172 12.62 25.51 2.36
CA ARG A 172 11.39 26.21 2.03
C ARG A 172 11.33 26.45 0.53
N SER A 173 10.19 26.16 -0.05
CA SER A 173 9.84 26.59 -1.40
C SER A 173 9.49 28.08 -1.43
N ALA A 174 9.35 28.64 -2.63
CA ALA A 174 9.00 30.05 -2.83
C ALA A 174 7.63 30.42 -2.20
N ASP A 175 6.70 29.48 -2.17
CA ASP A 175 5.38 29.60 -1.52
C ASP A 175 5.41 29.27 -0.01
N GLY A 176 6.59 29.20 0.61
CA GLY A 176 6.76 29.07 2.06
C GLY A 176 6.62 27.66 2.63
N ALA A 177 6.14 26.69 1.84
CA ALA A 177 5.99 25.29 2.25
C ALA A 177 7.36 24.65 2.60
N ALA A 178 7.38 23.90 3.70
CA ALA A 178 8.60 23.25 4.19
C ALA A 178 8.69 21.81 3.67
N PHE A 179 9.63 21.57 2.76
CA PHE A 179 9.92 20.25 2.22
C PHE A 179 11.06 19.58 2.98
N LEU A 180 10.91 18.26 3.08
CA LEU A 180 11.88 17.37 3.68
C LEU A 180 13.03 17.08 2.71
N ARG A 181 14.27 17.09 3.22
CA ARG A 181 15.41 16.58 2.47
C ARG A 181 15.42 15.06 2.44
N GLU A 182 15.79 14.50 1.29
CA GLU A 182 15.89 13.05 1.09
C GLU A 182 16.76 12.38 2.16
N GLU A 183 17.87 13.00 2.57
CA GLU A 183 18.79 12.46 3.57
C GLU A 183 18.12 12.21 4.93
N GLY A 184 17.18 13.07 5.35
CA GLY A 184 16.46 12.93 6.61
C GLY A 184 15.56 11.70 6.60
N LEU A 185 14.62 11.68 5.65
CA LEU A 185 13.68 10.56 5.49
C LEU A 185 14.40 9.24 5.24
N SER A 186 15.43 9.25 4.40
CA SER A 186 16.22 8.06 4.08
C SER A 186 16.94 7.51 5.31
N THR A 187 17.46 8.38 6.17
CA THR A 187 18.13 7.98 7.41
C THR A 187 17.12 7.38 8.40
N ASP A 188 15.95 8.00 8.56
CA ASP A 188 14.90 7.53 9.48
C ASP A 188 14.36 6.16 9.05
N ILE A 189 14.01 6.01 7.77
CA ILE A 189 13.57 4.73 7.20
C ILE A 189 14.67 3.68 7.34
N LYS A 190 15.92 4.02 7.01
CA LYS A 190 17.05 3.09 7.13
C LYS A 190 17.23 2.58 8.57
N LYS A 191 17.17 3.47 9.56
CA LYS A 191 17.32 3.07 10.98
C LYS A 191 16.18 2.16 11.40
N THR A 192 14.95 2.49 11.03
CA THR A 192 13.76 1.68 11.33
C THR A 192 13.87 0.29 10.71
N LEU A 193 14.27 0.22 9.43
CA LEU A 193 14.53 -1.04 8.73
C LEU A 193 15.61 -1.87 9.44
N GLN A 194 16.72 -1.26 9.85
CA GLN A 194 17.81 -1.96 10.53
C GLN A 194 17.45 -2.45 11.93
N LEU A 195 16.52 -1.76 12.61
CA LEU A 195 16.00 -2.19 13.91
C LEU A 195 15.02 -3.36 13.77
N ALA A 196 14.17 -3.35 12.74
CA ALA A 196 13.18 -4.41 12.52
C ALA A 196 13.76 -5.66 11.83
N ILE A 197 14.74 -5.47 10.93
CA ILE A 197 15.28 -6.50 10.03
C ILE A 197 16.81 -6.47 10.12
N ALA A 198 17.34 -7.15 11.13
CA ALA A 198 18.76 -7.10 11.46
C ALA A 198 19.61 -7.95 10.49
N GLU A 199 19.04 -9.03 9.96
CA GLU A 199 19.71 -10.11 9.24
C GLU A 199 20.29 -9.62 7.91
N ASN A 200 19.49 -8.89 7.12
CA ASN A 200 19.85 -8.45 5.76
C ASN A 200 20.03 -6.92 5.63
N ARG A 201 19.82 -6.16 6.73
CA ARG A 201 20.02 -4.70 6.84
C ARG A 201 19.57 -3.92 5.58
N PRO A 202 18.30 -4.05 5.17
CA PRO A 202 17.84 -3.57 3.88
C PRO A 202 17.91 -2.04 3.77
N ARG A 203 17.99 -1.53 2.53
CA ARG A 203 18.08 -0.10 2.25
C ARG A 203 16.69 0.50 2.02
N PRO A 204 16.50 1.82 2.16
CA PRO A 204 15.19 2.45 1.89
C PRO A 204 14.61 2.14 0.50
N TYR A 205 15.45 1.91 -0.51
CA TYR A 205 15.02 1.53 -1.87
C TYR A 205 14.25 0.20 -1.93
N VAL A 206 14.36 -0.63 -0.88
CA VAL A 206 13.64 -1.89 -0.76
C VAL A 206 12.12 -1.72 -0.74
N THR A 207 11.62 -0.55 -0.32
CA THR A 207 10.18 -0.20 -0.39
C THR A 207 9.66 -0.26 -1.83
N ARG A 208 10.40 0.30 -2.77
CA ARG A 208 10.08 0.26 -4.20
C ARG A 208 10.31 -1.12 -4.80
N ALA A 209 11.37 -1.82 -4.37
CA ALA A 209 11.61 -3.20 -4.80
C ALA A 209 10.44 -4.11 -4.38
N TRP A 210 9.93 -3.91 -3.16
CA TRP A 210 8.77 -4.63 -2.65
C TRP A 210 7.54 -4.45 -3.53
N MET A 211 7.12 -3.22 -3.85
CA MET A 211 5.95 -3.00 -4.73
C MET A 211 6.16 -3.70 -6.09
N SER A 212 7.36 -3.57 -6.67
CA SER A 212 7.69 -4.19 -7.95
C SER A 212 7.58 -5.72 -7.88
N THR A 213 8.04 -6.34 -6.78
CA THR A 213 7.93 -7.79 -6.56
C THR A 213 6.49 -8.21 -6.32
N GLN A 214 5.72 -7.47 -5.52
CA GLN A 214 4.31 -7.78 -5.27
C GLN A 214 3.47 -7.69 -6.53
N LEU A 215 3.69 -6.66 -7.36
CA LEU A 215 3.02 -6.55 -8.67
C LEU A 215 3.50 -7.60 -9.67
N LEU A 216 4.74 -8.08 -9.61
CA LEU A 216 5.20 -9.21 -10.39
C LEU A 216 4.44 -10.50 -10.01
N LEU A 217 4.20 -10.72 -8.72
CA LEU A 217 3.36 -11.83 -8.26
C LEU A 217 1.92 -11.67 -8.75
N ALA A 218 1.34 -10.48 -8.65
CA ALA A 218 0.01 -10.20 -9.19
C ALA A 218 -0.08 -10.41 -10.71
N GLU A 219 0.95 -10.01 -11.46
CA GLU A 219 1.07 -10.25 -12.92
C GLU A 219 1.09 -11.75 -13.23
N SER A 220 1.85 -12.55 -12.46
CA SER A 220 1.88 -14.01 -12.62
C SER A 220 0.52 -14.69 -12.40
N ARG A 221 -0.40 -14.02 -11.68
CA ARG A 221 -1.78 -14.46 -11.48
C ARG A 221 -2.77 -13.84 -12.46
N GLY A 222 -2.31 -13.13 -13.48
CA GLY A 222 -3.15 -12.50 -14.51
C GLY A 222 -3.95 -11.29 -14.02
N LEU A 223 -3.61 -10.71 -12.86
CA LEU A 223 -4.36 -9.60 -12.27
C LEU A 223 -3.99 -8.24 -12.87
N ILE A 224 -2.75 -8.09 -13.36
CA ILE A 224 -2.22 -6.86 -13.92
C ILE A 224 -1.31 -7.17 -15.10
N THR A 225 -1.31 -6.30 -16.11
CA THR A 225 -0.40 -6.43 -17.26
C THR A 225 0.97 -5.85 -16.93
N ARG A 226 2.01 -6.35 -17.60
CA ARG A 226 3.36 -5.80 -17.51
C ARG A 226 3.38 -4.29 -17.74
N ASP A 227 2.75 -3.82 -18.82
CA ASP A 227 2.74 -2.39 -19.17
C ASP A 227 2.10 -1.53 -18.07
N PHE A 228 1.02 -2.01 -17.45
CA PHE A 228 0.41 -1.28 -16.36
C PHE A 228 1.31 -1.29 -15.10
N ARG A 229 1.92 -2.42 -14.74
CA ARG A 229 2.92 -2.49 -13.66
C ARG A 229 4.07 -1.50 -13.88
N GLU A 230 4.67 -1.51 -15.07
CA GLU A 230 5.79 -0.61 -15.41
C GLU A 230 5.35 0.87 -15.37
N SER A 231 4.12 1.18 -15.80
CA SER A 231 3.52 2.51 -15.70
C SER A 231 3.35 2.98 -14.25
N LEU A 232 2.84 2.12 -13.36
CA LEU A 232 2.68 2.44 -11.92
C LEU A 232 4.02 2.80 -11.27
N LEU A 233 5.10 2.13 -11.69
CA LEU A 233 6.46 2.41 -11.24
C LEU A 233 7.05 3.67 -11.92
N GLY A 234 6.39 4.26 -12.91
CA GLY A 234 6.93 5.39 -13.69
C GLY A 234 8.12 5.00 -14.57
N HIS A 235 8.16 3.75 -15.03
CA HIS A 235 9.11 3.28 -16.02
C HIS A 235 8.68 3.67 -17.44
N SER A 236 9.64 3.77 -18.36
CA SER A 236 9.35 4.09 -19.75
C SER A 236 8.82 2.86 -20.47
N LEU A 237 7.60 2.96 -21.00
CA LEU A 237 6.96 1.94 -21.83
C LEU A 237 7.41 1.96 -23.32
N GLY A 238 8.42 2.78 -23.63
CA GLY A 238 8.95 2.91 -24.99
C GLY A 238 8.00 3.67 -25.92
N VAL A 239 7.87 3.19 -27.16
CA VAL A 239 7.01 3.83 -28.17
C VAL A 239 5.54 3.50 -27.95
N ALA A 240 5.22 2.28 -27.51
CA ALA A 240 3.86 1.81 -27.31
C ALA A 240 3.11 2.60 -26.23
N GLY A 241 3.78 2.91 -25.11
CA GLY A 241 3.19 3.69 -24.02
C GLY A 241 2.64 5.05 -24.42
N ARG A 242 3.24 5.66 -25.46
CA ARG A 242 2.84 6.98 -25.96
C ARG A 242 1.40 7.01 -26.47
N TYR A 243 0.83 5.86 -26.81
CA TYR A 243 -0.53 5.78 -27.33
C TYR A 243 -1.58 5.63 -26.22
N ASN A 244 -1.20 5.14 -25.03
CA ASN A 244 -2.11 4.78 -23.94
C ASN A 244 -1.73 5.42 -22.59
N LEU A 245 -0.98 4.72 -21.74
CA LEU A 245 -0.74 5.00 -20.32
C LEU A 245 0.12 6.25 -20.09
N ASP A 246 0.93 6.67 -21.06
CA ASP A 246 1.69 7.94 -20.97
C ASP A 246 0.80 9.19 -21.20
N LYS A 247 -0.43 9.01 -21.68
CA LYS A 247 -1.39 10.10 -21.89
C LYS A 247 -2.16 10.43 -20.61
N LYS A 248 -2.82 11.58 -20.61
CA LYS A 248 -3.80 11.92 -19.56
C LYS A 248 -4.95 10.92 -19.64
N TRP A 249 -5.24 10.23 -18.54
CA TRP A 249 -6.32 9.26 -18.49
C TRP A 249 -7.68 9.97 -18.53
N ARG A 250 -8.60 9.39 -19.30
CA ARG A 250 -10.02 9.72 -19.22
C ARG A 250 -10.61 9.09 -17.94
N PRO A 251 -11.73 9.59 -17.41
CA PRO A 251 -12.34 9.05 -16.19
C PRO A 251 -12.57 7.54 -16.25
N GLU A 252 -13.02 7.02 -17.40
CA GLU A 252 -13.35 5.60 -17.57
C GLU A 252 -12.09 4.74 -17.47
N LEU A 253 -11.01 5.16 -18.14
CA LEU A 253 -9.71 4.49 -18.04
C LEU A 253 -9.16 4.56 -16.61
N ALA A 254 -9.32 5.68 -15.91
CA ALA A 254 -8.84 5.83 -14.55
C ALA A 254 -9.54 4.86 -13.59
N GLU A 255 -10.86 4.66 -13.73
CA GLU A 255 -11.60 3.70 -12.92
C GLU A 255 -11.27 2.24 -13.29
N GLU A 256 -11.09 1.91 -14.56
CA GLU A 256 -10.63 0.57 -14.99
C GLU A 256 -9.24 0.23 -14.41
N MET A 257 -8.32 1.20 -14.46
CA MET A 257 -6.98 1.07 -13.87
C MET A 257 -7.05 0.97 -12.34
N ARG A 258 -7.99 1.68 -11.70
CA ARG A 258 -8.22 1.57 -10.26
C ARG A 258 -8.73 0.19 -9.87
N GLU A 259 -9.68 -0.37 -10.59
CA GLU A 259 -10.20 -1.72 -10.34
C GLU A 259 -9.10 -2.77 -10.54
N THR A 260 -8.27 -2.59 -11.58
CA THR A 260 -7.10 -3.45 -11.79
C THR A 260 -6.10 -3.35 -10.63
N TYR A 261 -5.84 -2.16 -10.09
CA TYR A 261 -5.00 -1.99 -8.91
C TYR A 261 -5.68 -2.57 -7.64
N ARG A 262 -7.00 -2.41 -7.47
CA ARG A 262 -7.78 -2.96 -6.34
C ARG A 262 -7.64 -4.48 -6.26
N ARG A 263 -7.68 -5.19 -7.39
CA ARG A 263 -7.41 -6.63 -7.45
C ARG A 263 -5.99 -7.00 -6.99
N CYS A 264 -5.03 -6.08 -7.10
CA CYS A 264 -3.65 -6.26 -6.63
C CYS A 264 -3.43 -5.83 -5.17
N GLU A 265 -4.38 -5.13 -4.56
CA GLU A 265 -4.29 -4.58 -3.20
C GLU A 265 -3.97 -5.62 -2.11
N PRO A 266 -4.44 -6.88 -2.17
CA PRO A 266 -4.03 -7.92 -1.22
C PRO A 266 -2.53 -8.23 -1.22
N PHE A 267 -1.82 -7.97 -2.32
CA PHE A 267 -0.35 -8.09 -2.38
C PHE A 267 0.35 -6.84 -1.87
N LEU A 268 -0.35 -5.69 -1.92
CA LEU A 268 0.20 -4.36 -1.64
C LEU A 268 -0.17 -3.82 -0.25
N SER A 269 -0.87 -4.61 0.56
CA SER A 269 -1.24 -4.27 1.93
C SER A 269 -0.48 -5.11 2.92
N THR A 270 -0.12 -4.51 4.05
CA THR A 270 0.50 -5.22 5.17
C THR A 270 -0.53 -5.77 6.13
N ILE A 271 -1.70 -5.14 6.22
CA ILE A 271 -2.86 -5.69 6.93
C ILE A 271 -3.43 -6.82 6.06
N PRO A 272 -3.81 -7.98 6.64
CA PRO A 272 -4.57 -8.95 5.87
C PRO A 272 -5.82 -8.23 5.38
N VAL A 273 -5.96 -8.08 4.06
CA VAL A 273 -7.25 -7.69 3.49
C VAL A 273 -8.20 -8.75 4.01
N LYS A 274 -9.12 -8.38 4.92
CA LYS A 274 -10.28 -9.23 5.18
C LYS A 274 -10.91 -9.36 3.83
N ASP A 275 -10.70 -10.49 3.18
CA ASP A 275 -11.45 -10.78 1.98
C ASP A 275 -12.89 -10.85 2.48
N GLU A 276 -13.65 -9.79 2.20
CA GLU A 276 -15.06 -9.73 2.61
C GLU A 276 -15.79 -10.94 2.04
N ARG A 277 -15.34 -11.48 0.90
CA ARG A 277 -15.86 -12.72 0.32
C ARG A 277 -15.44 -13.94 1.12
N GLU A 278 -14.19 -14.08 1.53
CA GLU A 278 -13.78 -15.20 2.40
C GLU A 278 -14.48 -15.13 3.77
N THR A 279 -14.67 -13.91 4.28
CA THR A 279 -15.39 -13.66 5.54
C THR A 279 -16.87 -14.00 5.40
N GLN A 280 -17.52 -13.55 4.32
CA GLN A 280 -18.91 -13.87 3.99
C GLN A 280 -19.10 -15.36 3.70
N ALA A 281 -18.18 -16.00 2.97
CA ALA A 281 -18.16 -17.43 2.70
C ALA A 281 -18.06 -18.24 3.99
N ARG A 282 -17.16 -17.87 4.90
CA ARG A 282 -17.04 -18.48 6.23
C ARG A 282 -18.30 -18.28 7.06
N ILE A 283 -18.86 -17.07 7.09
CA ILE A 283 -20.11 -16.78 7.82
C ILE A 283 -21.28 -17.60 7.25
N ALA A 284 -21.45 -17.62 5.92
CA ALA A 284 -22.48 -18.38 5.24
C ALA A 284 -22.34 -19.90 5.50
N LYS A 285 -21.12 -20.43 5.43
CA LYS A 285 -20.83 -21.83 5.75
C LYS A 285 -21.21 -22.16 7.20
N VAL A 286 -20.80 -21.34 8.16
CA VAL A 286 -21.15 -21.53 9.58
C VAL A 286 -22.66 -21.44 9.82
N MET A 287 -23.35 -20.50 9.16
CA MET A 287 -24.81 -20.39 9.23
C MET A 287 -25.51 -21.64 8.70
N LEU A 288 -25.10 -22.16 7.54
CA LEU A 288 -25.69 -23.37 6.96
C LEU A 288 -25.40 -24.60 7.81
N MET A 289 -24.19 -24.74 8.37
CA MET A 289 -23.89 -25.81 9.33
C MET A 289 -24.81 -25.72 10.57
N GLY A 290 -25.07 -24.51 11.06
CA GLY A 290 -26.03 -24.27 12.14
C GLY A 290 -27.48 -24.68 11.82
N LEU A 291 -27.84 -24.71 10.52
CA LEU A 291 -29.13 -25.21 10.03
C LEU A 291 -29.16 -26.73 9.77
N GLY A 292 -28.09 -27.45 10.13
CA GLY A 292 -28.01 -28.90 10.01
C GLY A 292 -27.51 -29.40 8.66
N TYR A 293 -26.73 -28.58 7.93
CA TYR A 293 -25.95 -29.04 6.80
C TYR A 293 -24.63 -29.69 7.26
N SER A 294 -24.32 -30.89 6.75
CA SER A 294 -23.04 -31.55 7.01
C SER A 294 -21.90 -30.98 6.16
N GLU A 295 -20.64 -31.25 6.53
CA GLU A 295 -19.49 -30.80 5.74
C GLU A 295 -19.49 -31.41 4.33
N GLU A 296 -19.99 -32.64 4.19
CA GLU A 296 -20.11 -33.33 2.90
C GLU A 296 -21.17 -32.66 2.02
N GLU A 297 -22.32 -32.28 2.57
CA GLU A 297 -23.37 -31.55 1.83
C GLU A 297 -22.85 -30.18 1.33
N LEU A 298 -22.07 -29.49 2.16
CA LEU A 298 -21.50 -28.17 1.84
C LEU A 298 -20.26 -28.22 0.94
N SER A 299 -19.63 -29.38 0.77
CA SER A 299 -18.42 -29.53 -0.07
C SER A 299 -18.67 -29.22 -1.55
N THR A 300 -19.92 -29.31 -1.98
CA THR A 300 -20.36 -29.05 -3.36
C THR A 300 -20.77 -27.60 -3.61
N VAL A 301 -20.87 -26.79 -2.55
CA VAL A 301 -21.30 -25.38 -2.63
C VAL A 301 -20.09 -24.49 -2.88
N ASN A 302 -20.14 -23.71 -3.96
CA ASN A 302 -19.11 -22.70 -4.24
C ASN A 302 -19.38 -21.42 -3.43
N PHE A 303 -18.80 -21.33 -2.24
CA PHE A 303 -18.96 -20.18 -1.35
C PHE A 303 -18.29 -18.90 -1.85
N ASP A 304 -17.29 -19.00 -2.73
CA ASP A 304 -16.56 -17.82 -3.26
C ASP A 304 -17.40 -17.01 -4.25
N SER A 305 -18.50 -17.59 -4.75
CA SER A 305 -19.42 -16.97 -5.71
C SER A 305 -20.89 -17.14 -5.32
N LEU A 306 -21.16 -17.32 -4.03
CA LEU A 306 -22.52 -17.55 -3.53
C LEU A 306 -23.38 -16.30 -3.68
N ASP A 307 -24.39 -16.36 -4.54
CA ASP A 307 -25.38 -15.29 -4.65
C ASP A 307 -26.46 -15.38 -3.56
N MET A 308 -27.15 -14.26 -3.33
CA MET A 308 -28.16 -14.17 -2.27
C MET A 308 -29.36 -15.11 -2.51
N ALA A 309 -29.71 -15.36 -3.78
CA ALA A 309 -30.84 -16.22 -4.14
C ALA A 309 -30.54 -17.69 -3.81
N THR A 310 -29.35 -18.16 -4.14
CA THR A 310 -28.86 -19.51 -3.84
C THR A 310 -28.70 -19.70 -2.34
N PHE A 311 -28.20 -18.69 -1.62
CA PHE A 311 -28.13 -18.74 -0.16
C PHE A 311 -29.53 -18.85 0.47
N GLN A 312 -30.51 -18.05 0.01
CA GLN A 312 -31.88 -18.13 0.48
C GLN A 312 -32.55 -19.48 0.18
N ASP A 313 -32.29 -20.08 -0.97
CA ASP A 313 -32.77 -21.43 -1.31
C ASP A 313 -32.20 -22.50 -0.36
N LEU A 314 -30.89 -22.45 -0.08
CA LEU A 314 -30.24 -23.35 0.88
C LEU A 314 -30.81 -23.19 2.30
N VAL A 315 -31.03 -21.96 2.76
CA VAL A 315 -31.66 -21.71 4.05
C VAL A 315 -33.09 -22.26 4.07
N THR A 316 -33.88 -22.01 3.04
CA THR A 316 -35.30 -22.42 2.97
C THR A 316 -35.47 -23.93 2.85
N LYS A 317 -34.53 -24.64 2.22
CA LYS A 317 -34.58 -26.11 2.08
C LYS A 317 -34.45 -26.88 3.41
N LYS A 318 -33.73 -26.35 4.40
CA LYS A 318 -33.58 -26.97 5.73
C LYS A 318 -34.42 -26.29 6.82
N VAL A 319 -34.97 -25.11 6.56
CA VAL A 319 -35.96 -24.47 7.44
C VAL A 319 -37.36 -25.01 7.12
N PRO A 320 -38.01 -25.77 8.03
CA PRO A 320 -39.34 -26.33 7.74
C PRO A 320 -40.37 -25.22 7.59
N SER A 321 -41.06 -25.21 6.46
CA SER A 321 -42.30 -24.44 6.27
C SER A 321 -43.42 -25.08 7.10
N GLY A 322 -43.48 -24.71 8.38
CA GLY A 322 -44.59 -25.04 9.27
C GLY A 322 -44.17 -25.78 10.53
N GLY A 323 -44.10 -25.06 11.64
CA GLY A 323 -43.98 -25.62 12.98
C GLY A 323 -43.64 -24.54 13.99
N SER A 324 -44.59 -24.20 14.86
CA SER A 324 -44.36 -23.38 16.06
C SER A 324 -43.38 -24.08 16.99
N ARG A 325 -42.08 -23.98 16.70
CA ARG A 325 -41.00 -24.29 17.65
C ARG A 325 -40.44 -22.98 18.16
N ALA A 326 -40.25 -22.90 19.46
CA ALA A 326 -39.74 -21.71 20.13
C ALA A 326 -38.39 -21.33 19.49
N GLN A 327 -38.39 -20.18 18.79
CA GLN A 327 -37.27 -19.77 17.94
C GLN A 327 -36.11 -19.30 18.81
N GLN A 328 -34.90 -19.78 18.49
CA GLN A 328 -33.67 -19.24 19.06
C GLN A 328 -33.56 -17.76 18.73
N ARG A 329 -33.02 -16.97 19.66
CA ARG A 329 -32.93 -15.51 19.54
C ARG A 329 -31.48 -15.05 19.57
N LEU A 330 -31.08 -14.24 18.60
CA LEU A 330 -29.81 -13.52 18.62
C LEU A 330 -29.98 -12.25 19.46
N VAL A 331 -29.15 -12.06 20.47
CA VAL A 331 -29.22 -10.90 21.35
C VAL A 331 -27.84 -10.31 21.61
N ASP A 332 -27.80 -9.00 21.85
CA ASP A 332 -26.60 -8.33 22.33
C ASP A 332 -26.29 -8.69 23.78
N THR A 333 -25.02 -8.62 24.14
CA THR A 333 -24.50 -9.03 25.46
C THR A 333 -25.09 -8.20 26.61
N ASP A 334 -25.60 -7.00 26.31
CA ASP A 334 -26.26 -6.12 27.26
C ASP A 334 -27.65 -6.65 27.69
N GLU A 335 -28.33 -7.43 26.84
CA GLU A 335 -29.65 -8.02 27.11
C GLU A 335 -29.56 -9.40 27.81
N LEU A 336 -28.36 -9.99 27.83
CA LEU A 336 -28.09 -11.34 28.32
C LEU A 336 -28.52 -11.57 29.79
N PRO A 337 -28.23 -10.67 30.76
CA PRO A 337 -28.56 -10.90 32.16
C PRO A 337 -30.06 -11.00 32.44
N GLY A 338 -30.90 -10.32 31.65
CA GLY A 338 -32.36 -10.37 31.78
C GLY A 338 -32.91 -11.70 31.29
N LEU A 339 -32.47 -12.14 30.10
CA LEU A 339 -32.98 -13.34 29.46
C LEU A 339 -32.52 -14.63 30.17
N LEU A 340 -31.31 -14.63 30.75
CA LEU A 340 -30.86 -15.74 31.60
C LEU A 340 -31.74 -15.91 32.85
N LYS A 341 -32.27 -14.83 33.43
CA LYS A 341 -33.22 -14.91 34.57
C LYS A 341 -34.58 -15.46 34.16
N GLU A 342 -34.97 -15.25 32.91
CA GLU A 342 -36.20 -15.79 32.32
C GLU A 342 -36.05 -17.26 31.88
N GLY A 343 -34.87 -17.87 32.10
CA GLY A 343 -34.62 -19.29 31.84
C GLY A 343 -34.09 -19.61 30.45
N TRP A 344 -33.73 -18.59 29.66
CA TRP A 344 -33.06 -18.78 28.36
C TRP A 344 -31.64 -19.33 28.56
N ARG A 345 -31.19 -20.19 27.64
CA ARG A 345 -29.86 -20.82 27.70
C ARG A 345 -28.96 -20.34 26.58
N VAL A 346 -27.70 -20.07 26.89
CA VAL A 346 -26.70 -19.69 25.87
C VAL A 346 -26.30 -20.92 25.07
N VAL A 347 -26.41 -20.82 23.74
CA VAL A 347 -26.01 -21.89 22.81
C VAL A 347 -24.60 -21.63 22.29
N THR A 348 -24.37 -20.45 21.71
CA THR A 348 -23.08 -20.09 21.10
C THR A 348 -22.91 -18.57 20.97
N ALA A 349 -21.66 -18.10 20.95
CA ALA A 349 -21.32 -16.71 20.71
C ALA A 349 -21.03 -16.49 19.22
N VAL A 350 -21.70 -15.49 18.60
CA VAL A 350 -21.53 -15.17 17.18
C VAL A 350 -20.35 -14.24 16.97
N ASN A 351 -20.15 -13.30 17.90
CA ASN A 351 -19.00 -12.39 17.94
C ASN A 351 -18.82 -11.85 19.37
N GLY A 352 -17.92 -10.88 19.58
CA GLY A 352 -17.66 -10.30 20.91
C GLY A 352 -18.82 -9.53 21.54
N HIS A 353 -19.93 -9.32 20.81
CA HIS A 353 -21.08 -8.53 21.26
C HIS A 353 -22.41 -9.28 21.19
N GLN A 354 -22.52 -10.34 20.38
CA GLN A 354 -23.79 -11.03 20.11
C GLN A 354 -23.74 -12.53 20.42
N VAL A 355 -24.81 -13.03 21.02
CA VAL A 355 -24.95 -14.41 21.50
C VAL A 355 -26.30 -15.00 21.09
N VAL A 356 -26.30 -16.27 20.69
CA VAL A 356 -27.54 -17.02 20.38
C VAL A 356 -28.07 -17.67 21.66
N LEU A 357 -29.34 -17.42 21.96
CA LEU A 357 -30.06 -17.98 23.10
C LEU A 357 -31.14 -18.97 22.65
N GLU A 358 -31.24 -20.07 23.39
CA GLU A 358 -32.33 -21.05 23.31
C GLU A 358 -33.40 -20.72 24.35
N PRO A 359 -34.70 -20.76 24.00
CA PRO A 359 -35.79 -20.47 24.91
C PRO A 359 -35.87 -21.50 26.05
N PRO A 360 -36.41 -21.11 27.23
CA PRO A 360 -36.71 -22.04 28.31
C PRO A 360 -37.66 -23.14 27.82
N ASN A 361 -37.31 -24.40 28.09
CA ASN A 361 -38.21 -25.53 27.87
C ASN A 361 -39.46 -25.33 28.74
N ARG A 362 -40.65 -25.27 28.11
CA ARG A 362 -41.94 -25.33 28.82
C ARG A 362 -42.21 -26.74 29.32
#